data_AF-A0A524LTH8-F1
#
_entry.id   AF-A0A524LTH8-F1
#
_cell.length_a   1.000
_cell.length_b   1.000
_cell.length_c   1.000
_cell.angle_alpha   90.00
_cell.angle_beta   90.00
_cell.angle_gamma   90.00
#
_symmetry.space_group_name_H-M   'P 1'
#
loop_
_entity.id
_entity.type
_entity.pdbx_description
1 polymer ?
#
loop_
_entity_poly.entity_id
_entity_poly.type
_entity_poly.pdbx_seq_one_letter_code
_entity_poly.pdbx_strand_id
1 'polypeptide(L)'
;MTTVDIEELLENLAQCRRCGICRNAVYEDKGFDGVCPVWKNSAGFETSFMRGRIQVALALLDGRLEKTEENAESLFACSLCGNCTSVCAAEFDPAKCLESVRQVLNEIP
;
A
#
# COMPACT_ATOMS: atom_id res chain seq x y z
N MET A 1 13.14 -10.21 -16.80
CA MET A 1 11.90 -9.77 -16.12
C MET A 1 11.58 -10.86 -15.12
N THR A 2 11.77 -10.61 -13.83
CA THR A 2 11.42 -11.57 -12.79
C THR A 2 9.90 -11.66 -12.76
N THR A 3 9.34 -12.84 -12.97
CA THR A 3 7.91 -13.09 -12.84
C THR A 3 7.52 -12.93 -11.38
N VAL A 4 6.55 -12.08 -11.08
CA VAL A 4 6.01 -11.93 -9.72
C VAL A 4 5.29 -13.22 -9.33
N ASP A 5 5.67 -13.80 -8.19
CA ASP A 5 4.90 -14.90 -7.58
C ASP A 5 3.65 -14.31 -6.92
N ILE A 6 2.47 -14.63 -7.49
CA ILE A 6 1.20 -14.11 -7.03
C ILE A 6 0.79 -14.72 -5.69
N GLU A 7 1.11 -15.98 -5.43
CA GLU A 7 0.73 -16.66 -4.20
C GLU A 7 1.49 -16.07 -3.01
N GLU A 8 2.82 -15.95 -3.15
CA GLU A 8 3.67 -15.29 -2.14
C GLU A 8 3.24 -13.81 -1.93
N LEU A 9 2.89 -13.10 -2.99
CA LEU A 9 2.41 -11.72 -2.89
C LEU A 9 1.12 -11.63 -2.07
N LEU A 10 0.16 -12.52 -2.31
CA LEU A 10 -1.10 -12.56 -1.57
C LEU A 10 -0.88 -12.90 -0.09
N GLU A 11 -0.01 -13.86 0.22
CA GLU A 11 0.37 -14.22 1.60
C GLU A 11 1.00 -13.04 2.35
N ASN A 12 1.90 -12.31 1.69
CA ASN A 12 2.54 -11.13 2.26
C ASN A 12 1.52 -10.00 2.50
N LEU A 13 0.66 -9.70 1.52
CA LEU A 13 -0.38 -8.68 1.67
C LEU A 13 -1.37 -9.03 2.79
N ALA A 14 -1.65 -10.32 3.01
CA ALA A 14 -2.51 -10.80 4.09
C ALA A 14 -1.91 -10.57 5.50
N GLN A 15 -0.60 -10.30 5.63
CA GLN A 15 0.02 -9.95 6.91
C GLN A 15 -0.43 -8.59 7.46
N CYS A 16 -1.06 -7.74 6.64
CA CYS A 16 -1.53 -6.43 7.07
C CYS A 16 -2.55 -6.54 8.23
N ARG A 17 -2.15 -6.12 9.44
CA ARG A 17 -3.02 -6.11 10.63
C ARG A 17 -4.02 -4.96 10.69
N ARG A 18 -4.08 -4.12 9.64
CA ARG A 18 -4.99 -2.97 9.53
C ARG A 18 -4.92 -1.95 10.68
N CYS A 19 -3.82 -1.93 11.46
CA CYS A 19 -3.67 -1.08 12.64
C CYS A 19 -3.58 0.43 12.33
N GLY A 20 -3.14 0.81 11.13
CA GLY A 20 -3.04 2.23 10.71
C GLY A 20 -1.78 2.96 11.14
N ILE A 21 -0.79 2.28 11.72
CA ILE A 21 0.48 2.90 12.10
C ILE A 21 1.22 3.53 10.90
N CYS A 22 1.00 2.97 9.70
CA CYS A 22 1.49 3.51 8.43
C CYS A 22 0.91 4.88 8.03
N ARG A 23 -0.04 5.41 8.80
CA ARG A 23 -0.59 6.77 8.69
C ARG A 23 -0.11 7.67 9.83
N ASN A 24 -0.37 7.24 11.07
CA ASN A 24 -0.41 8.10 12.26
C ASN A 24 0.72 7.86 13.27
N ALA A 25 1.81 7.16 12.95
CA ALA A 25 2.91 7.12 13.92
C ALA A 25 3.43 8.55 14.14
N VAL A 26 3.29 9.04 15.38
CA VAL A 26 3.80 10.33 15.83
C VAL A 26 4.97 10.04 16.77
N TYR A 27 6.16 10.47 16.37
CA TYR A 27 7.37 10.47 17.19
C TYR A 27 7.74 11.93 17.46
N GLU A 28 7.09 12.51 18.46
CA GLU A 28 7.23 13.93 18.82
C GLU A 28 8.68 14.30 19.15
N ASP A 29 9.38 13.41 19.86
CA ASP A 29 10.80 13.54 20.22
C ASP A 29 11.74 13.57 19.00
N LYS A 30 11.30 13.02 17.87
CA LYS A 30 12.03 13.00 16.59
C LYS A 30 11.49 13.99 15.57
N GLY A 31 10.54 14.84 15.95
CA GLY A 31 9.88 15.79 15.05
C GLY A 31 9.07 15.14 13.93
N PHE A 32 8.63 13.90 14.12
CA PHE A 32 7.92 13.12 13.11
C PHE A 32 6.42 13.12 13.42
N ASP A 33 5.63 13.89 12.66
CA ASP A 33 4.17 13.96 12.77
C ASP A 33 3.51 13.40 11.49
N GLY A 34 3.30 12.07 11.50
CA GLY A 34 2.71 11.30 10.42
C GLY A 34 3.73 10.51 9.59
N VAL A 35 3.30 9.38 9.05
CA VAL A 35 4.17 8.41 8.34
C VAL A 35 4.07 8.56 6.82
N CYS A 36 2.85 8.63 6.28
CA CYS A 36 2.61 8.67 4.84
C CYS A 36 2.53 10.11 4.33
N PRO A 37 3.51 10.61 3.54
CA PRO A 37 3.48 11.97 3.00
C PRO A 37 2.36 12.19 1.98
N VAL A 38 1.99 11.15 1.21
CA VAL A 38 0.88 11.22 0.26
C VAL A 38 -0.44 11.47 0.99
N TRP A 39 -0.70 10.73 2.07
CA TRP A 39 -1.94 10.92 2.83
C TRP A 39 -2.00 12.31 3.47
N LYS A 40 -0.88 12.80 4.04
CA LYS A 40 -0.79 14.12 4.67
C LYS A 40 -1.12 15.27 3.71
N ASN A 41 -0.94 15.07 2.41
CA ASN A 41 -1.21 16.05 1.35
C ASN A 41 -2.38 15.64 0.44
N SER A 42 -3.28 14.77 0.92
CA SER A 42 -4.48 14.33 0.20
C SER A 42 -5.75 14.78 0.90
N ALA A 43 -6.91 14.50 0.30
CA ALA A 43 -8.22 14.69 0.93
C ALA A 43 -8.47 13.79 2.17
N GLY A 44 -7.52 12.94 2.55
CA GLY A 44 -7.54 12.18 3.79
C GLY A 44 -8.25 10.83 3.72
N PHE A 45 -8.64 10.38 2.52
CA PHE A 45 -9.28 9.08 2.30
C PHE A 45 -8.41 7.91 2.75
N GLU A 46 -9.09 6.81 3.09
CA GLU A 46 -8.46 5.59 3.56
C GLU A 46 -7.51 4.98 2.53
N THR A 47 -7.85 5.10 1.25
CA THR A 47 -7.06 4.61 0.11
C THR A 47 -5.80 5.45 -0.15
N SER A 48 -5.64 6.63 0.48
CA SER A 48 -4.49 7.50 0.28
C SER A 48 -3.20 7.03 0.99
N PHE A 49 -3.25 5.95 1.76
CA PHE A 49 -2.08 5.35 2.41
C PHE A 49 -2.09 3.82 2.42
N MET A 50 -1.00 3.23 2.91
CA MET A 50 -0.67 1.83 2.68
C MET A 50 -1.73 0.83 3.14
N ARG A 51 -2.42 1.08 4.27
CA ARG A 51 -3.48 0.18 4.76
C ARG A 51 -4.62 0.06 3.74
N GLY A 52 -5.17 1.19 3.30
CA GLY A 52 -6.24 1.21 2.30
C GLY A 52 -5.76 0.69 0.95
N ARG A 53 -4.55 1.07 0.52
CA ARG A 53 -3.93 0.57 -0.72
C ARG A 53 -3.81 -0.96 -0.74
N ILE A 54 -3.45 -1.59 0.38
CA ILE A 54 -3.41 -3.05 0.47
C ILE A 54 -4.81 -3.65 0.28
N GLN A 55 -5.88 -3.03 0.82
CA GLN A 55 -7.24 -3.54 0.62
C GLN A 55 -7.71 -3.37 -0.83
N VAL A 56 -7.38 -2.23 -1.46
CA VAL A 56 -7.63 -2.01 -2.89
C VAL A 56 -6.87 -3.01 -3.76
N ALA A 57 -5.59 -3.23 -3.45
CA ALA A 57 -4.75 -4.20 -4.15
C ALA A 57 -5.33 -5.62 -4.07
N LEU A 58 -5.70 -6.08 -2.87
CA LEU A 58 -6.33 -7.39 -2.68
C LEU A 58 -7.62 -7.51 -3.50
N ALA A 59 -8.49 -6.50 -3.44
CA ALA A 59 -9.75 -6.51 -4.16
C ALA A 59 -9.59 -6.47 -5.70
N LEU A 60 -8.55 -5.82 -6.22
CA LEU A 60 -8.23 -5.83 -7.66
C LEU A 60 -7.60 -7.17 -8.10
N LEU A 61 -6.76 -7.76 -7.24
CA LEU A 61 -6.11 -9.05 -7.51
C LEU A 61 -7.10 -10.22 -7.48
N ASP A 62 -8.07 -10.19 -6.57
CA ASP A 62 -9.08 -11.25 -6.45
C ASP A 62 -10.37 -11.00 -7.26
N GLY A 63 -10.43 -9.89 -8.00
CA GLY A 63 -11.55 -9.56 -8.89
C GLY A 63 -12.80 -9.03 -8.20
N ARG A 64 -12.75 -8.68 -6.91
CA ARG A 64 -13.83 -7.96 -6.22
C ARG A 64 -13.99 -6.52 -6.68
N LEU A 65 -12.92 -5.90 -7.17
CA LEU A 65 -12.94 -4.62 -7.87
C LEU A 65 -12.59 -4.83 -9.34
N GLU A 66 -13.32 -4.13 -10.22
CA GLU A 66 -12.99 -4.08 -11.64
C GLU A 66 -11.67 -3.35 -11.87
N LYS A 67 -10.87 -3.87 -12.79
CA LYS A 67 -9.55 -3.32 -13.16
C LYS A 67 -9.71 -2.09 -14.04
N THR A 68 -10.00 -0.94 -13.43
CA THR A 68 -10.11 0.38 -14.08
C THR A 68 -9.04 1.33 -13.57
N GLU A 69 -8.70 2.37 -14.36
CA GLU A 69 -7.78 3.45 -13.92
C GLU A 69 -8.20 4.04 -12.57
N GLU A 70 -9.49 4.34 -12.43
CA GLU A 70 -10.06 4.95 -11.22
C GLU A 70 -9.87 4.05 -9.99
N ASN A 71 -10.18 2.75 -10.10
CA ASN A 71 -10.01 1.83 -8.98
C ASN A 71 -8.53 1.62 -8.62
N ALA A 72 -7.63 1.74 -9.59
CA ALA A 72 -6.19 1.56 -9.39
C ALA A 72 -5.45 2.84 -9.00
N GLU A 73 -6.03 4.02 -9.20
CA GLU A 73 -5.39 5.34 -9.03
C GLU A 73 -4.63 5.43 -7.70
N SER A 74 -5.29 5.02 -6.61
CA SER A 74 -4.71 5.07 -5.27
C SER A 74 -3.43 4.24 -5.12
N LEU A 75 -3.33 3.12 -5.86
CA LEU A 75 -2.15 2.26 -5.87
C LEU A 75 -0.97 2.97 -6.51
N PHE A 76 -1.19 3.71 -7.60
CA PHE A 76 -0.16 4.41 -8.38
C PHE A 76 0.22 5.78 -7.79
N ALA A 77 -0.66 6.41 -7.01
CA ALA A 77 -0.37 7.63 -6.28
C ALA A 77 0.70 7.49 -5.17
N CYS A 78 1.07 6.28 -4.77
CA CYS A 78 2.13 6.06 -3.78
C CYS A 78 3.52 6.40 -4.35
N SER A 79 4.36 7.11 -3.60
CA SER A 79 5.74 7.39 -4.01
C SER A 79 6.72 6.23 -3.75
N LEU A 80 6.25 5.12 -3.15
CA LEU A 80 7.09 4.01 -2.68
C LEU A 80 8.23 4.45 -1.73
N CYS A 81 8.02 5.52 -0.96
CA CYS A 81 9.04 6.07 -0.05
C CYS A 81 9.48 5.16 1.11
N GLY A 82 8.80 4.04 1.36
CA GLY A 82 9.21 3.06 2.39
C GLY A 82 8.92 3.44 3.85
N ASN A 83 8.45 4.65 4.16
CA ASN A 83 8.17 5.05 5.56
C ASN A 83 7.21 4.10 6.28
N CYS A 84 6.20 3.58 5.59
CA CYS A 84 5.27 2.61 6.16
C CYS A 84 5.94 1.29 6.53
N THR A 85 6.96 0.86 5.77
CA THR A 85 7.73 -0.35 6.03
C THR A 85 8.57 -0.17 7.29
N SER A 86 9.26 0.98 7.43
CA SER A 86 10.12 1.27 8.59
C SER A 86 9.40 1.26 9.94
N VAL A 87 8.09 1.49 9.96
CA VAL A 87 7.28 1.49 11.19
C VAL A 87 6.38 0.25 11.33
N CYS A 88 6.31 -0.61 10.32
CA CYS A 88 5.42 -1.77 10.36
C CYS A 88 6.01 -2.84 11.28
N ALA A 89 5.21 -3.32 12.24
CA ALA A 89 5.59 -4.44 13.10
C ALA A 89 5.17 -5.81 12.54
N ALA A 90 4.54 -5.84 11.35
CA ALA A 90 4.17 -7.09 10.69
C ALA A 90 5.35 -7.62 9.86
N GLU A 91 5.37 -8.94 9.63
CA GLU A 91 6.49 -9.63 8.97
C GLU A 91 6.37 -9.61 7.44
N PHE A 92 6.28 -8.41 6.86
CA PHE A 92 6.33 -8.20 5.40
C PHE A 92 6.81 -6.79 5.07
N ASP A 93 7.14 -6.54 3.81
CA ASP A 93 7.48 -5.19 3.30
C ASP A 93 6.30 -4.60 2.50
N PRO A 94 5.51 -3.69 3.09
CA PRO A 94 4.37 -3.10 2.41
C PRO A 94 4.72 -2.35 1.13
N ALA A 95 5.86 -1.65 1.09
CA ALA A 95 6.25 -0.85 -0.07
C ALA A 95 6.65 -1.75 -1.24
N LYS A 96 7.47 -2.78 -0.97
CA LYS A 96 7.85 -3.79 -1.98
C LYS A 96 6.66 -4.60 -2.49
N CYS A 97 5.71 -4.95 -1.60
CA CYS A 97 4.49 -5.61 -2.01
C CYS A 97 3.64 -4.72 -2.92
N LEU A 98 3.49 -3.43 -2.60
CA LEU A 98 2.75 -2.50 -3.46
C LEU A 98 3.42 -2.31 -4.83
N GLU A 99 4.74 -2.29 -4.89
CA GLU A 99 5.48 -2.28 -6.17
C GLU A 99 5.17 -3.54 -7.00
N SER A 100 5.18 -4.71 -6.36
CA SER A 100 4.85 -5.99 -7.00
C SER A 100 3.41 -6.00 -7.51
N VAL A 101 2.45 -5.48 -6.73
CA VAL A 101 1.06 -5.28 -7.16
C VAL A 101 0.99 -4.43 -8.44
N ARG A 102 1.74 -3.32 -8.51
CA ARG A 102 1.76 -2.47 -9.71
C ARG A 102 2.33 -3.18 -10.93
N GLN A 103 3.30 -4.07 -10.74
CA GLN A 103 3.82 -4.88 -11.84
C GLN A 103 2.78 -5.87 -12.37
N VAL A 104 1.97 -6.45 -11.49
CA VAL A 104 0.88 -7.39 -11.85
C VAL A 104 -0.29 -6.67 -12.50
N LEU A 105 -0.57 -5.43 -12.06
CA LEU A 105 -1.69 -4.61 -12.53
C LEU A 105 -1.24 -3.52 -13.53
N ASN A 106 -0.12 -3.72 -14.22
CA ASN A 106 0.43 -2.73 -15.15
C ASN A 106 -0.35 -2.63 -16.48
N GLU A 107 -1.20 -3.62 -16.78
CA GLU A 107 -2.07 -3.66 -17.96
C GLU A 107 -3.47 -3.09 -17.71
N ILE A 108 -3.71 -2.50 -16.53
CA ILE A 108 -4.94 -1.71 -16.33
C ILE A 108 -4.94 -0.60 -17.40
N PRO A 109 -6.05 -0.49 -18.18
CA PRO A 109 -6.13 0.44 -19.31
C PRO A 109 -5.85 1.88 -18.89
#